data_AF-A0A661EYU6-F1
#
_entry.id   AF-A0A661EYU6-F1
#
_cell.length_a   1.000
_cell.length_b   1.000
_cell.length_c   1.000
_cell.angle_alpha   90.00
_cell.angle_beta   90.00
_cell.angle_gamma   90.00
#
_symmetry.space_group_name_H-M   'P 1'
#
loop_
_entity.id
_entity.type
_entity.pdbx_description
1 polymer ?
#
loop_
_entity_poly.entity_id
_entity_poly.type
_entity_poly.pdbx_seq_one_letter_code
_entity_poly.pdbx_strand_id
1 'polypeptide(L)'
;MHIKNHLLTSAQQIASPNCDQRTDPADISLIVIHCISLPEGQFDTPYIDKLFTNQLNADEHSSFPEICHLEVSSHILIKRNGAITQYVPFDQRAWHAGASCFQGREKCNDFSIGIELEGTVDTTYTEIQYQQLAAL
;
A
#
# COMPACT_ATOMS: atom_id res chain seq x y z
N MET A 1 3.94 2.95 -16.95
CA MET A 1 4.47 4.21 -16.34
C MET A 1 6.00 4.27 -16.48
N HIS A 2 6.70 5.27 -15.92
CA HIS A 2 8.18 5.33 -15.91
C HIS A 2 8.71 5.19 -14.49
N ILE A 3 9.64 4.26 -14.27
CA ILE A 3 10.30 4.00 -12.99
C ILE A 3 11.73 4.51 -13.07
N LYS A 4 12.14 5.34 -12.10
CA LYS A 4 13.53 5.78 -11.93
C LYS A 4 13.96 5.51 -10.50
N ASN A 5 15.04 4.75 -10.33
CA ASN A 5 15.56 4.37 -9.01
C ASN A 5 14.46 3.76 -8.11
N HIS A 6 13.70 2.82 -8.66
CA HIS A 6 12.60 2.11 -7.97
C HIS A 6 11.41 3.00 -7.54
N LEU A 7 11.35 4.24 -8.02
CA LEU A 7 10.25 5.17 -7.79
C LEU A 7 9.50 5.48 -9.10
N LEU A 8 8.18 5.49 -9.04
CA LEU A 8 7.31 5.95 -10.11
C LEU A 8 7.41 7.48 -10.24
N THR A 9 7.84 7.95 -11.40
CA THR A 9 8.04 9.39 -11.63
C THR A 9 6.73 10.19 -11.63
N SER A 10 5.60 9.54 -11.81
CA SER A 10 4.26 10.15 -11.82
C SER A 10 3.53 10.09 -10.48
N ALA A 11 4.06 9.36 -9.49
CA ALA A 11 3.41 9.20 -8.19
C ALA A 11 3.89 10.27 -7.19
N GLN A 12 2.98 10.70 -6.31
CA GLN A 12 3.36 11.43 -5.10
C GLN A 12 4.21 10.51 -4.21
N GLN A 13 5.28 11.05 -3.65
CA GLN A 13 6.20 10.26 -2.81
C GLN A 13 6.00 10.64 -1.35
N ILE A 14 5.67 9.66 -0.51
CA ILE A 14 5.57 9.80 0.95
C ILE A 14 6.37 8.67 1.58
N ALA A 15 7.65 8.92 1.91
CA ALA A 15 8.52 7.87 2.41
C ALA A 15 8.00 7.28 3.73
N SER A 16 7.63 5.99 3.70
CA SER A 16 7.27 5.23 4.91
C SER A 16 8.54 4.72 5.60
N PRO A 17 8.61 4.79 6.95
CA PRO A 17 9.65 4.11 7.71
C PRO A 17 9.41 2.59 7.83
N ASN A 18 8.20 2.11 7.50
CA ASN A 18 7.77 0.73 7.68
C ASN A 18 8.21 -0.12 6.48
N CYS A 19 9.50 -0.23 6.26
CA CYS A 19 10.08 -1.06 5.23
C CYS A 19 11.50 -1.48 5.59
N ASP A 20 11.98 -2.55 4.96
CA ASP A 20 13.35 -3.00 5.09
C ASP A 20 13.88 -3.62 3.79
N GLN A 21 15.10 -4.13 3.84
CA GLN A 21 15.75 -4.74 2.68
C GLN A 21 15.14 -6.10 2.38
N ARG A 22 14.92 -6.38 1.09
CA ARG A 22 14.62 -7.73 0.63
C ARG A 22 15.83 -8.63 0.85
N THR A 23 15.59 -9.90 1.16
CA THR A 23 16.67 -10.90 1.23
C THR A 23 17.29 -11.13 -0.15
N ASP A 24 16.46 -11.14 -1.20
CA ASP A 24 16.89 -11.16 -2.60
C ASP A 24 16.14 -10.09 -3.40
N PRO A 25 16.79 -8.98 -3.78
CA PRO A 25 16.18 -7.93 -4.59
C PRO A 25 15.71 -8.38 -5.99
N ALA A 26 16.24 -9.49 -6.52
CA ALA A 26 15.89 -9.99 -7.84
C ALA A 26 14.64 -10.88 -7.85
N ASP A 27 14.12 -11.24 -6.68
CA ASP A 27 13.04 -12.23 -6.51
C ASP A 27 11.64 -11.61 -6.42
N ILE A 28 11.48 -10.37 -6.87
CA ILE A 28 10.17 -9.74 -6.96
C ILE A 28 9.39 -10.41 -8.09
N SER A 29 8.39 -11.21 -7.74
CA SER A 29 7.68 -12.10 -8.66
C SER A 29 6.18 -12.18 -8.42
N LEU A 30 5.66 -11.45 -7.43
CA LEU A 30 4.23 -11.41 -7.07
C LEU A 30 3.72 -9.96 -6.97
N ILE A 31 2.49 -9.74 -7.43
CA ILE A 31 1.71 -8.55 -7.10
C ILE A 31 0.58 -8.98 -6.17
N VAL A 32 0.42 -8.28 -5.04
CA VAL A 32 -0.74 -8.46 -4.14
C VAL A 32 -1.57 -7.19 -4.17
N ILE A 33 -2.83 -7.34 -4.60
CA ILE A 33 -3.81 -6.26 -4.61
C ILE A 33 -4.59 -6.29 -3.30
N HIS A 34 -4.63 -5.14 -2.64
CA HIS A 34 -5.34 -4.91 -1.39
C HIS A 34 -6.37 -3.81 -1.55
N CYS A 35 -7.22 -3.65 -0.54
CA CYS A 35 -8.10 -2.50 -0.45
C CYS A 35 -8.09 -1.92 0.96
N ILE A 36 -8.18 -0.59 1.04
CA ILE A 36 -8.17 0.12 2.31
C ILE A 36 -9.02 1.40 2.23
N SER A 37 -9.69 1.73 3.33
CA SER A 37 -10.29 3.04 3.57
C SER A 37 -10.22 3.32 5.07
N LEU A 38 -9.92 4.55 5.44
CA LEU A 38 -9.73 4.94 6.84
C LEU A 38 -10.38 6.30 7.13
N PRO A 39 -11.32 6.40 8.08
CA PRO A 39 -12.08 5.29 8.65
C PRO A 39 -12.76 4.43 7.56
N GLU A 40 -13.15 3.20 7.91
CA GLU A 40 -13.74 2.28 6.94
C GLU A 40 -14.92 2.93 6.19
N GLY A 41 -14.91 2.83 4.86
CA GLY A 41 -15.92 3.43 3.99
C GLY A 41 -15.78 4.93 3.76
N GLN A 42 -14.81 5.59 4.38
CA GLN A 42 -14.48 6.99 4.14
C GLN A 42 -13.26 7.09 3.21
N PHE A 43 -13.37 7.93 2.19
CA PHE A 43 -12.37 8.09 1.13
C PHE A 43 -11.82 9.52 1.13
N ASP A 44 -10.66 9.69 0.49
CA ASP A 44 -9.91 10.93 0.37
C ASP A 44 -9.58 11.58 1.72
N THR A 45 -9.28 10.73 2.71
CA THR A 45 -8.83 11.16 4.03
C THR A 45 -7.30 11.14 4.09
N PRO A 46 -6.68 11.82 5.07
CA PRO A 46 -5.23 11.73 5.27
C PRO A 46 -4.80 10.46 6.03
N TYR A 47 -5.74 9.61 6.44
CA TYR A 47 -5.49 8.59 7.47
C TYR A 47 -4.74 7.36 6.96
N ILE A 48 -4.84 7.05 5.66
CA ILE A 48 -4.02 6.00 5.04
C ILE A 48 -2.55 6.39 5.05
N ASP A 49 -2.24 7.62 4.63
CA ASP A 49 -0.87 8.15 4.69
C ASP A 49 -0.34 8.16 6.13
N LYS A 50 -1.16 8.58 7.09
CA LYS A 50 -0.81 8.57 8.51
C LYS A 50 -0.57 7.15 9.05
N LEU A 51 -1.42 6.17 8.72
CA LEU A 51 -1.22 4.78 9.13
C LEU A 51 0.10 4.24 8.59
N PHE A 52 0.34 4.39 7.28
CA PHE A 52 1.53 3.87 6.64
C PHE A 52 2.82 4.58 7.03
N THR A 53 2.74 5.69 7.78
CA THR A 53 3.90 6.45 8.25
C THR A 53 4.01 6.54 9.78
N ASN A 54 3.27 5.71 10.53
CA ASN A 54 3.24 5.69 12.00
C ASN A 54 2.81 7.03 12.64
N GLN A 55 1.94 7.77 11.96
CA GLN A 55 1.44 9.09 12.36
C GLN A 55 -0.08 9.08 12.64
N LEU A 56 -0.72 7.91 12.65
CA LEU A 56 -2.14 7.80 12.94
C LEU A 56 -2.39 8.03 14.44
N ASN A 57 -3.18 9.04 14.79
CA ASN A 57 -3.51 9.33 16.18
C ASN A 57 -4.78 8.57 16.60
N ALA A 58 -4.70 7.82 17.70
CA ALA A 58 -5.80 7.04 18.27
C ALA A 58 -7.05 7.89 18.60
N ASP A 59 -6.88 9.17 18.93
CA ASP A 59 -7.98 10.05 19.36
C ASP A 59 -8.76 10.68 18.20
N GLU A 60 -8.28 10.57 16.95
CA GLU A 60 -8.93 11.20 15.78
C GLU A 60 -10.19 10.45 15.30
N HIS A 61 -10.32 9.16 15.62
CA HIS A 61 -11.51 8.37 15.30
C HIS A 61 -11.64 7.16 16.23
N SER A 62 -12.87 6.76 16.56
CA SER A 62 -13.13 5.66 17.51
C SER A 62 -12.56 4.30 17.09
N SER A 63 -12.29 4.09 15.80
CA SER A 63 -11.70 2.85 15.27
C SER A 63 -10.17 2.87 15.23
N PHE A 64 -9.51 4.01 15.44
CA PHE A 64 -8.06 4.11 15.31
C PHE A 64 -7.24 3.50 16.45
N PRO A 65 -7.71 3.44 17.72
CA PRO A 65 -6.95 2.79 18.80
C PRO A 65 -6.54 1.34 18.49
N GLU A 66 -7.34 0.64 17.67
CA GLU A 66 -7.10 -0.75 17.28
C GLU A 66 -5.97 -0.92 16.24
N ILE A 67 -5.61 0.14 15.51
CA ILE A 67 -4.70 0.04 14.36
C ILE A 67 -3.54 1.04 14.40
N CYS A 68 -3.60 2.09 15.22
CA CYS A 68 -2.59 3.15 15.25
C CYS A 68 -1.20 2.68 15.71
N HIS A 69 -1.13 1.52 16.36
CA HIS A 69 0.10 0.90 16.83
C HIS A 69 0.71 -0.08 15.81
N LEU A 70 0.02 -0.36 14.70
CA LEU A 70 0.50 -1.27 13.68
C LEU A 70 1.59 -0.60 12.85
N GLU A 71 2.68 -1.31 12.63
CA GLU A 71 3.72 -0.92 11.69
C GLU A 71 3.46 -1.63 10.36
N VAL A 72 2.74 -0.94 9.47
CA VAL A 72 2.34 -1.47 8.16
C VAL A 72 2.59 -0.44 7.08
N SER A 73 2.75 -0.90 5.84
CA SER A 73 2.88 -0.06 4.66
C SER A 73 2.55 -0.85 3.41
N SER A 74 2.25 -0.15 2.31
CA SER A 74 2.22 -0.72 0.97
C SER A 74 3.29 -0.06 0.09
N HIS A 75 3.49 -0.58 -1.13
CA HIS A 75 4.34 0.14 -2.09
C HIS A 75 3.54 1.29 -2.70
N ILE A 76 2.30 1.03 -3.10
CA ILE A 76 1.44 1.98 -3.82
C ILE A 76 0.07 2.07 -3.16
N LEU A 77 -0.50 3.28 -3.12
CA LEU A 77 -1.94 3.53 -2.98
C LEU A 77 -2.47 4.20 -4.24
N ILE A 78 -3.58 3.70 -4.77
CA ILE A 78 -4.36 4.34 -5.83
C ILE A 78 -5.68 4.84 -5.24
N LYS A 79 -5.81 6.16 -5.09
CA LYS A 79 -7.01 6.81 -4.59
C LYS A 79 -8.18 6.69 -5.55
N ARG A 80 -9.40 6.95 -5.06
CA ARG A 80 -10.64 6.91 -5.86
C ARG A 80 -10.59 7.75 -7.14
N ASN A 81 -9.89 8.88 -7.09
CA ASN A 81 -9.71 9.81 -8.22
C ASN A 81 -8.57 9.42 -9.18
N GLY A 82 -7.87 8.31 -8.93
CA GLY A 82 -6.73 7.84 -9.72
C GLY A 82 -5.38 8.44 -9.32
N ALA A 83 -5.32 9.29 -8.28
CA ALA A 83 -4.06 9.75 -7.74
C ALA A 83 -3.26 8.57 -7.17
N ILE A 84 -1.95 8.57 -7.43
CA ILE A 84 -1.04 7.50 -7.00
C ILE A 84 -0.07 8.08 -5.98
N THR A 85 -0.04 7.45 -4.81
CA THR A 85 1.01 7.67 -3.80
C THR A 85 1.91 6.44 -3.76
N GLN A 86 3.22 6.65 -3.71
CA GLN A 86 4.20 5.61 -3.44
C GLN A 86 4.84 5.85 -2.08
N TYR A 87 4.85 4.81 -1.25
CA TYR A 87 5.40 4.88 0.11
C TYR A 87 6.76 4.20 0.25
N VAL A 88 6.94 3.11 -0.48
CA VAL A 88 8.13 2.27 -0.41
C VAL A 88 8.69 2.07 -1.83
N PRO A 89 10.00 2.30 -2.05
CA PRO A 89 10.66 1.95 -3.30
C PRO A 89 10.49 0.47 -3.65
N PHE A 90 10.33 0.13 -4.92
CA PHE A 90 10.04 -1.26 -5.34
C PHE A 90 11.14 -2.28 -4.98
N ASP A 91 12.39 -1.86 -4.83
CA ASP A 91 13.50 -2.73 -4.39
C ASP A 91 13.48 -3.05 -2.89
N GLN A 92 12.72 -2.30 -2.09
CA GLN A 92 12.54 -2.56 -0.67
C GLN A 92 11.30 -3.41 -0.40
N ARG A 93 11.27 -4.02 0.77
CA ARG A 93 10.15 -4.82 1.25
C ARG A 93 9.23 -3.94 2.10
N ALA A 94 8.04 -3.65 1.57
CA ALA A 94 6.94 -3.09 2.35
C ALA A 94 6.26 -4.15 3.23
N TRP A 95 5.58 -3.73 4.29
CA TRP A 95 4.95 -4.62 5.27
C TRP A 95 3.43 -4.64 5.09
N HIS A 96 2.95 -5.34 4.04
CA HIS A 96 1.54 -5.31 3.63
C HIS A 96 0.81 -6.66 3.75
N ALA A 97 1.49 -7.80 3.59
CA ALA A 97 0.85 -9.11 3.46
C ALA A 97 0.70 -9.89 4.77
N GLY A 98 1.35 -9.45 5.86
CA GLY A 98 1.39 -10.19 7.13
C GLY A 98 1.79 -11.67 6.96
N ALA A 99 1.24 -12.53 7.81
CA ALA A 99 1.37 -13.99 7.67
C ALA A 99 0.58 -14.47 6.44
N SER A 100 1.30 -14.94 5.42
CA SER A 100 0.75 -15.22 4.09
C SER A 100 1.50 -16.35 3.38
N CYS A 101 0.83 -17.02 2.44
CA CYS A 101 1.39 -18.08 1.61
C CYS A 101 0.79 -18.04 0.20
N PHE A 102 1.63 -18.10 -0.84
CA PHE A 102 1.21 -18.16 -2.23
C PHE A 102 1.96 -19.29 -2.95
N GLN A 103 1.22 -20.20 -3.58
CA GLN A 103 1.79 -21.37 -4.27
C GLN A 103 2.76 -22.21 -3.40
N GLY A 104 2.48 -22.30 -2.09
CA GLY A 104 3.32 -23.03 -1.13
C GLY A 104 4.52 -22.25 -0.60
N ARG A 105 4.72 -21.00 -1.04
CA ARG A 105 5.76 -20.10 -0.56
C ARG A 105 5.21 -19.12 0.47
N GLU A 106 5.71 -19.20 1.69
CA GLU A 106 5.34 -18.30 2.79
C GLU A 106 6.02 -16.93 2.70
N LYS A 107 5.57 -15.98 3.53
CA LYS A 107 6.14 -14.62 3.69
C LYS A 107 6.07 -13.82 2.40
N CYS A 108 4.85 -13.60 1.89
CA CYS A 108 4.66 -12.96 0.58
C CYS A 108 5.37 -11.60 0.43
N ASN A 109 5.51 -10.81 1.51
CA ASN A 109 6.26 -9.56 1.50
C ASN A 109 7.66 -9.71 0.86
N ASP A 110 8.34 -10.84 1.06
CA ASP A 110 9.71 -11.08 0.58
C ASP A 110 9.84 -10.98 -0.94
N PHE A 111 8.79 -11.37 -1.67
CA PHE A 111 8.79 -11.49 -3.13
C PHE A 111 7.63 -10.74 -3.81
N SER A 112 6.88 -9.90 -3.06
CA SER A 112 5.74 -9.18 -3.60
C SER A 112 5.84 -7.66 -3.58
N ILE A 113 5.15 -7.05 -4.55
CA ILE A 113 4.72 -5.65 -4.52
C ILE A 113 3.27 -5.59 -4.05
N GLY A 114 3.02 -4.82 -2.98
CA GLY A 114 1.69 -4.52 -2.46
C GLY A 114 1.13 -3.24 -3.05
N ILE A 115 -0.05 -3.33 -3.67
CA ILE A 115 -0.79 -2.19 -4.24
C ILE A 115 -2.15 -2.11 -3.56
N GLU A 116 -2.42 -0.98 -2.93
CA GLU A 116 -3.68 -0.65 -2.27
C GLU A 116 -4.59 0.12 -3.23
N LEU A 117 -5.85 -0.30 -3.33
CA LEU A 117 -6.90 0.52 -3.91
C LEU A 117 -7.72 1.16 -2.79
N GLU A 118 -7.87 2.48 -2.80
CA GLU A 118 -8.78 3.14 -1.87
C GLU A 118 -10.21 2.68 -2.13
N GLY A 119 -10.83 2.02 -1.14
CA GLY A 119 -12.11 1.34 -1.35
C GLY A 119 -12.52 0.44 -0.17
N THR A 120 -13.56 -0.36 -0.42
CA THR A 120 -14.05 -1.40 0.49
C THR A 120 -14.41 -2.65 -0.33
N VAL A 121 -14.67 -3.77 0.34
CA VAL A 121 -15.10 -5.01 -0.29
C VAL A 121 -16.49 -4.90 -0.95
N ASP A 122 -17.32 -3.97 -0.48
CA ASP A 122 -18.70 -3.77 -0.94
C ASP A 122 -18.87 -2.59 -1.91
N THR A 123 -17.80 -1.82 -2.16
CA THR A 123 -17.84 -0.63 -3.02
C THR A 123 -17.19 -0.90 -4.37
N THR A 124 -17.91 -0.61 -5.46
CA THR A 124 -17.34 -0.66 -6.81
C THR A 124 -16.15 0.28 -6.97
N TYR A 125 -15.04 -0.22 -7.50
CA TYR A 125 -13.86 0.58 -7.86
C TYR A 125 -14.14 1.52 -9.02
N THR A 126 -13.52 2.71 -9.02
CA THR A 126 -13.69 3.63 -10.16
C THR A 126 -12.96 3.07 -11.38
N GLU A 127 -13.46 3.40 -12.57
CA GLU A 127 -12.81 3.01 -13.83
C GLU A 127 -11.35 3.50 -13.88
N ILE A 128 -11.09 4.71 -13.37
CA ILE A 128 -9.73 5.26 -13.33
C ILE A 128 -8.80 4.46 -12.42
N GLN A 129 -9.29 3.86 -11.31
CA GLN A 129 -8.47 2.98 -10.47
C GLN A 129 -8.01 1.74 -11.24
N TYR A 130 -8.91 1.11 -12.02
CA TYR A 130 -8.54 -0.03 -12.87
C TYR A 130 -7.54 0.37 -13.96
N GLN A 131 -7.74 1.53 -14.60
CA GLN A 131 -6.84 2.03 -15.63
C GLN A 131 -5.44 2.32 -15.08
N GLN A 132 -5.34 2.96 -13.92
CA GLN A 132 -4.06 3.20 -13.25
C GLN A 132 -3.40 1.89 -12.85
N LEU A 133 -4.15 0.98 -12.23
CA LEU A 133 -3.64 -0.32 -11.79
C LEU A 133 -3.06 -1.13 -12.96
N ALA A 134 -3.76 -1.17 -14.10
CA ALA A 134 -3.30 -1.89 -15.28
C ALA A 134 -2.09 -1.25 -15.97
N ALA A 135 -1.86 0.05 -15.77
CA ALA A 135 -0.78 0.80 -16.42
C ALA A 135 0.52 0.87 -15.59
N LEU A 136 0.49 0.38 -14.34
CA LEU A 136 1.63 0.33 -13.43
C LEU A 136 2.78 -0.51 -13.98
#